data_AF-A0A7H9BLF1-F1
#
_entry.id   AF-A0A7H9BLF1-F1
#
_cell.length_a   1.000
_cell.length_b   1.000
_cell.length_c   1.000
_cell.angle_alpha   90.00
_cell.angle_beta   90.00
_cell.angle_gamma   90.00
#
_symmetry.space_group_name_H-M   'P 1'
#
loop_
_entity.id
_entity.type
_entity.pdbx_description
1 polymer ?
#
loop_
_entity_poly.entity_id
_entity_poly.type
_entity_poly.pdbx_seq_one_letter_code
_entity_poly.pdbx_strand_id
1 'polypeptide(L)' 'MVYAIHPVWGTTQRPESLRYGLYQVSSQGEVEIARALRLESVETLRQHLLNHSNTK' A
#
# COMPACT_ATOMS: atom_id res chain seq x y z
N MET A 1 13.09 -1.73 6.27
CA MET A 1 12.10 -0.81 5.65
C MET A 1 10.74 -1.10 6.24
N VAL A 2 9.91 -0.08 6.46
CA VAL A 2 8.56 -0.24 7.03
C VAL A 2 7.53 0.11 5.95
N TYR A 3 6.50 -0.73 5.83
CA TYR A 3 5.42 -0.56 4.85
C TYR A 3 4.06 -0.63 5.55
N ALA A 4 3.16 0.29 5.19
CA ALA A 4 1.80 0.40 5.71
C ALA A 4 0.78 0.24 4.59
N ILE A 5 -0.41 -0.30 4.92
CA ILE A 5 -1.53 -0.40 3.99
C ILE A 5 -2.67 0.44 4.54
N HIS A 6 -3.21 1.35 3.72
CA HIS A 6 -4.34 2.19 4.09
C HIS A 6 -5.53 1.97 3.15
N PRO A 7 -6.77 1.95 3.68
CA PRO A 7 -7.96 2.07 2.84
C PRO A 7 -7.99 3.46 2.19
N VAL A 8 -8.20 3.50 0.88
CA VAL A 8 -8.31 4.71 0.08
C VAL A 8 -9.73 4.83 -0.43
N TRP A 9 -10.45 5.82 0.10
CA TRP A 9 -11.80 6.17 -0.33
C TRP A 9 -11.73 7.15 -1.49
N GLY A 10 -12.38 6.81 -2.61
CA GLY A 10 -12.58 7.76 -3.69
C GLY A 10 -13.57 8.83 -3.25
N THR A 11 -13.13 10.09 -3.16
CA THR A 11 -14.00 11.22 -2.80
C THR A 11 -14.90 11.70 -3.95
N THR A 12 -14.77 11.11 -5.14
CA THR A 12 -15.51 11.52 -6.35
C THR A 12 -16.47 10.45 -6.83
N GLN A 13 -17.76 10.81 -6.87
CA GLN A 13 -18.94 10.26 -7.60
C GLN A 13 -19.21 8.75 -7.65
N ARG A 14 -18.29 7.88 -7.23
CA ARG A 14 -18.42 6.42 -7.15
C ARG A 14 -17.74 5.90 -5.88
N PRO A 15 -18.37 6.10 -4.70
CA PRO A 15 -17.86 5.61 -3.41
C PRO A 15 -17.89 4.08 -3.29
N GLU A 16 -18.44 3.39 -4.28
CA GLU A 16 -18.76 1.96 -4.26
C GLU A 16 -17.52 1.05 -4.27
N SER A 17 -16.33 1.59 -4.57
CA SER A 17 -15.10 0.80 -4.68
C SER A 17 -14.07 1.25 -3.65
N LEU A 18 -14.04 0.56 -2.51
CA LEU A 18 -12.92 0.66 -1.56
C LEU A 18 -11.63 0.23 -2.27
N ARG A 19 -10.61 1.08 -2.19
CA ARG A 19 -9.27 0.75 -2.68
C ARG A 19 -8.31 0.62 -1.50
N TYR A 20 -7.15 0.04 -1.76
CA TYR A 20 -6.09 -0.10 -0.78
C TYR A 20 -4.80 0.48 -1.36
N GLY A 21 -4.15 1.37 -0.63
CA GLY A 21 -2.85 1.94 -0.96
C GLY A 21 -1.74 1.31 -0.13
N LEU A 22 -0.59 1.07 -0.74
CA LEU A 22 0.66 0.67 -0.09
C LEU A 22 1.55 1.89 0.08
N TYR A 23 2.05 2.09 1.29
CA TYR A 23 2.87 3.23 1.63
C TYR A 23 4.21 2.76 2.19
N GLN A 24 5.29 3.36 1.69
CA GLN A 24 6.60 3.26 2.32
C GLN A 24 6.69 4.32 3.42
N VAL A 25 6.97 3.87 4.65
CA VAL A 25 7.04 4.75 5.82
C VAL A 25 8.49 5.13 6.08
N SER A 26 8.74 6.43 6.24
CA SER A 26 10.06 7.00 6.55
C SER A 26 9.95 8.05 7.66
N SER A 27 11.09 8.54 8.15
CA SER A 27 11.12 9.67 9.10
C SER A 27 10.56 10.98 8.54
N GLN A 28 10.46 11.09 7.21
CA GLN A 28 9.91 12.26 6.52
C GLN A 28 8.42 12.12 6.20
N GLY A 29 7.81 10.99 6.55
CA GLY A 29 6.40 10.68 6.30
C GLY A 29 6.21 9.44 5.43
N GLU A 30 5.00 9.33 4.89
CA GLU A 30 4.53 8.18 4.12
C GLU A 30 4.42 8.52 2.63
N VAL A 31 4.96 7.64 1.77
CA VAL A 31 4.90 7.80 0.32
C VAL A 31 4.13 6.63 -0.27
N GLU A 32 3.09 6.91 -1.03
CA GLU A 32 2.34 5.87 -1.75
C GLU A 32 3.21 5.29 -2.86
N ILE A 33 3.38 3.96 -2.85
CA ILE A 33 4.18 3.23 -3.84
C ILE A 33 3.33 2.31 -4.73
N ALA A 34 2.13 1.94 -4.29
CA ALA A 34 1.20 1.13 -5.07
C ALA A 34 -0.25 1.32 -4.59
N ARG A 35 -1.22 0.95 -5.44
CA ARG A 35 -2.64 0.97 -5.12
C ARG A 35 -3.38 -0.13 -5.87
N ALA A 36 -4.34 -0.79 -5.23
CA ALA A 36 -5.20 -1.79 -5.87
C ALA A 36 -6.64 -1.76 -5.34
N LEU A 37 -7.55 -2.41 -6.06
CA LEU A 37 -8.93 -2.62 -5.62
C LEU A 37 -9.06 -3.76 -4.58
N ARG A 38 -8.08 -4.68 -4.56
CA ARG A 38 -8.07 -5.86 -3.70
C ARG A 38 -6.95 -5.74 -2.68
N LEU A 39 -7.24 -6.03 -1.41
CA LEU A 39 -6.25 -5.98 -0.33
C LEU A 39 -5.13 -7.01 -0.57
N GLU A 40 -5.50 -8.19 -1.06
CA GLU A 40 -4.58 -9.31 -1.29
C GLU A 40 -3.48 -8.91 -2.27
N SER A 41 -3.82 -8.17 -3.33
CA SER A 41 -2.85 -7.68 -4.30
C SER A 41 -1.80 -6.76 -3.67
N VAL A 42 -2.22 -5.91 -2.71
CA VAL A 42 -1.33 -5.00 -2.00
C VAL A 42 -0.47 -5.75 -0.97
N GLU A 43 -1.07 -6.71 -0.27
CA GLU A 43 -0.35 -7.52 0.71
C GLU A 43 0.69 -8.42 0.06
N THR A 44 0.40 -9.03 -1.08
CA THR A 44 1.39 -9.80 -1.86
C THR A 44 2.61 -8.94 -2.20
N LEU A 45 2.38 -7.71 -2.68
CA LEU A 45 3.47 -6.79 -2.98
C LEU A 45 4.27 -6.42 -1.71
N ARG A 46 3.59 -6.13 -0.59
CA ARG A 46 4.24 -5.84 0.70
C ARG A 46 5.17 -6.97 1.13
N GLN A 47 4.71 -8.22 1.03
CA GLN A 47 5.52 -9.40 1.37
C GLN A 47 6.74 -9.54 0.46
N HIS A 48 6.60 -9.34 -0.85
CA HIS A 48 7.74 -9.33 -1.77
C HIS A 48 8.78 -8.25 -1.39
N LEU A 49 8.32 -7.02 -1.10
CA LEU A 49 9.21 -5.93 -0.72
C LEU A 49 9.93 -6.18 0.62
N LEU A 50 9.24 -6.76 1.60
CA LEU A 50 9.85 -7.16 2.87
C LEU A 50 10.91 -8.23 2.67
N ASN A 51 10.63 -9.25 1.85
CA ASN A 51 11.55 -10.34 1.57
C ASN A 51 12.79 -9.88 0.77
N HIS A 52 12.62 -8.98 -0.19
CA HIS A 52 13.74 -8.37 -0.93
C HIS A 52 14.56 -7.39 -0.07
N SER A 53 13.94 -6.74 0.91
CA SER A 53 14.66 -5.86 1.85
C SER A 53 15.54 -6.65 2.81
N ASN A 54 15.21 -7.93 3.06
CA ASN A 54 15.90 -8.78 4.03
C ASN A 54 17.06 -9.58 3.41
N THR A 55 17.29 -9.45 2.10
CA THR A 55 18.37 -10.15 1.35
C THR A 55 19.63 -9.29 1.18
N LYS A 56 19.89 -8.37 2.12
CA LYS A 56 21.11 -7.55 2.15
C LYS A 56 22.11 -8.03 3.19
#